data_AF-A0A258CYU6-F1
#
_entry.id   AF-A0A258CYU6-F1
#
_cell.length_a   1.000
_cell.length_b   1.000
_cell.length_c   1.000
_cell.angle_alpha   90.00
_cell.angle_beta   90.00
_cell.angle_gamma   90.00
#
_symmetry.space_group_name_H-M   'P 1'
#
loop_
_entity.id
_entity.type
_entity.pdbx_description
1 polymer ?
#
loop_
_entity_poly.entity_id
_entity_poly.type
_entity_poly.pdbx_seq_one_letter_code
_entity_poly.pdbx_strand_id
1 'polypeptide(L)'
;MSLNRLALRLLTVAALRGRTLAGEAVRDSMLTPLDGPAGLDQPVPFLAVYTDDGVSQPKGRDLSSAGGTINLLIEFGVTAKMRFKLESGEDDEVLSPPPTDDRMELTLDVMERQIKIALADTANPFAELWRVLVSDVKTLATKRGAFADRGGRYAGRMLEIEVVALADPPFGAEPAGIWPAILAAFEGDARLERHVSLIRGLIVGAEPLPAWRVLQAQLGLASAEADSLLITPVAGAEEGDIAIVTVAPPDAGPTP
;
A
#
# COMPACT_ATOMS: atom_id res chain seq x y z
N MET A 1 -4.22 12.61 -1.30
CA MET A 1 -3.49 11.34 -1.51
C MET A 1 -3.26 10.73 -0.14
N SER A 2 -3.76 9.51 0.09
CA SER A 2 -3.60 8.81 1.37
C SER A 2 -2.30 8.00 1.35
N LEU A 3 -1.55 7.99 2.45
CA LEU A 3 -0.33 7.19 2.59
C LEU A 3 -0.66 5.69 2.56
N ASN A 4 -1.81 5.29 3.09
CA ASN A 4 -2.32 3.93 3.01
C ASN A 4 -2.47 3.44 1.57
N ARG A 5 -2.91 4.29 0.62
CA ARG A 5 -2.99 3.89 -0.80
C ARG A 5 -1.62 3.52 -1.35
N LEU A 6 -0.60 4.33 -1.06
CA LEU A 6 0.77 4.05 -1.48
C LEU A 6 1.30 2.76 -0.83
N ALA A 7 1.17 2.63 0.50
CA ALA A 7 1.64 1.47 1.24
C ALA A 7 0.94 0.19 0.77
N LEU A 8 -0.39 0.22 0.62
CA LEU A 8 -1.20 -0.90 0.14
C LEU A 8 -0.69 -1.39 -1.22
N ARG A 9 -0.48 -0.47 -2.17
CA ARG A 9 0.00 -0.81 -3.51
C ARG A 9 1.39 -1.44 -3.49
N LEU A 10 2.33 -0.86 -2.76
CA LEU A 10 3.70 -1.36 -2.63
C LEU A 10 3.75 -2.72 -1.93
N LEU A 11 2.97 -2.90 -0.86
CA LEU A 11 2.83 -4.16 -0.14
C LEU A 11 2.24 -5.26 -1.05
N THR A 12 1.20 -4.95 -1.82
CA THR A 12 0.62 -5.88 -2.79
C THR A 12 1.66 -6.28 -3.84
N VAL A 13 2.40 -5.34 -4.42
CA VAL A 13 3.45 -5.66 -5.40
C VAL A 13 4.50 -6.58 -4.78
N ALA A 14 4.99 -6.27 -3.59
CA ALA A 14 5.99 -7.08 -2.90
C ALA A 14 5.46 -8.48 -2.53
N ALA A 15 4.19 -8.57 -2.12
CA ALA A 15 3.55 -9.84 -1.75
C ALA A 15 3.38 -10.79 -2.96
N LEU A 16 3.16 -10.25 -4.16
CA LEU A 16 2.88 -11.04 -5.36
C LEU A 16 4.15 -11.46 -6.14
N ARG A 17 5.26 -10.75 -5.97
CA ARG A 17 6.51 -11.03 -6.70
C ARG A 17 7.06 -12.41 -6.39
N GLY A 18 7.39 -13.15 -7.45
CA GLY A 18 7.93 -14.50 -7.37
C GLY A 18 6.92 -15.55 -6.87
N ARG A 19 5.66 -15.18 -6.62
CA ARG A 19 4.62 -16.07 -6.04
C ARG A 19 3.51 -16.44 -7.02
N THR A 20 3.59 -15.94 -8.25
CA THR A 20 2.63 -16.22 -9.31
C THR A 20 3.37 -16.60 -10.60
N LEU A 21 2.64 -17.06 -11.62
CA LEU A 21 3.19 -17.31 -12.95
C LEU A 21 3.82 -16.08 -13.61
N ALA A 22 3.54 -14.86 -13.12
CA ALA A 22 4.24 -13.66 -13.57
C ALA A 22 5.68 -13.55 -13.04
N GLY A 23 6.08 -14.38 -12.08
CA GLY A 23 7.40 -14.32 -11.46
C GLY A 23 7.73 -12.92 -10.95
N GLU A 24 8.82 -12.34 -11.45
CA GLU A 24 9.24 -10.97 -11.08
C GLU A 24 8.52 -9.85 -11.87
N ALA A 25 7.69 -10.19 -12.86
CA ALA A 25 6.97 -9.24 -13.71
C ALA A 25 5.73 -8.64 -13.01
N VAL A 26 5.93 -8.10 -11.81
CA VAL A 26 4.92 -7.39 -11.02
C VAL A 26 5.29 -5.92 -10.91
N ARG A 27 4.39 -5.05 -11.40
CA ARG A 27 4.61 -3.61 -11.55
C ARG A 27 3.74 -2.79 -10.61
N ASP A 28 4.32 -1.71 -10.09
CA ASP A 28 3.64 -0.68 -9.31
C ASP A 28 3.06 0.36 -10.28
N SER A 29 1.83 0.12 -10.75
CA SER A 29 1.16 0.80 -11.87
C SER A 29 1.87 0.67 -13.23
N MET A 30 1.11 0.87 -14.32
CA MET A 30 1.64 1.12 -15.66
C MET A 30 0.96 2.36 -16.24
N LEU A 31 1.75 3.41 -16.52
CA LEU A 31 1.26 4.65 -17.14
C LEU A 31 1.35 4.62 -18.67
N THR A 32 2.20 3.76 -19.23
CA THR A 32 2.43 3.69 -20.67
C THR A 32 1.37 2.78 -21.32
N PRO A 33 0.69 3.21 -22.40
CA PRO A 33 0.00 2.28 -23.29
C PRO A 33 1.00 1.22 -23.75
N LEU A 34 0.65 -0.05 -23.61
CA LEU A 34 1.58 -1.17 -23.82
C LEU A 34 2.03 -1.39 -25.29
N ASP A 35 1.83 -0.40 -26.18
CA ASP A 35 2.20 -0.45 -27.60
C ASP A 35 3.73 -0.24 -27.81
N GLY A 36 4.52 -0.21 -26.74
CA GLY A 36 5.97 -0.22 -26.78
C GLY A 36 6.56 -1.61 -26.45
N PRO A 37 7.77 -1.93 -26.95
CA PRO A 37 8.43 -3.24 -26.80
C PRO A 37 8.69 -3.71 -25.35
N ALA A 38 8.41 -2.87 -24.36
CA ALA A 38 8.65 -3.15 -22.94
C ALA A 38 7.45 -3.79 -22.21
N GLY A 39 6.25 -3.83 -22.78
CA GLY A 39 5.02 -4.15 -22.05
C GLY A 39 4.30 -5.43 -22.45
N LEU A 40 3.96 -5.58 -23.73
CA LEU A 40 3.16 -6.71 -24.25
C LEU A 40 3.96 -7.74 -25.05
N ASP A 41 5.21 -7.44 -25.37
CA ASP A 41 6.09 -8.37 -26.09
C ASP A 41 6.92 -9.26 -25.16
N GLN A 42 6.57 -9.29 -23.87
CA GLN A 42 7.24 -10.14 -22.89
C GLN A 42 6.79 -11.60 -23.06
N PRO A 43 7.74 -12.55 -23.01
CA PRO A 43 7.45 -13.98 -23.13
C PRO A 43 6.83 -14.57 -21.85
N VAL A 44 6.52 -13.76 -20.83
CA VAL A 44 6.03 -14.18 -19.52
C VAL A 44 4.79 -13.39 -19.11
N PRO A 45 3.85 -14.00 -18.35
CA PRO A 45 2.70 -13.30 -17.77
C PRO A 45 3.13 -12.08 -16.96
N PHE A 46 2.24 -11.10 -16.82
CA PHE A 46 2.51 -9.91 -16.01
C PHE A 46 1.38 -9.59 -15.03
N LEU A 47 1.73 -8.84 -13.99
CA LEU A 47 0.83 -8.21 -13.04
C LEU A 47 1.11 -6.71 -12.97
N ALA A 48 0.06 -5.90 -12.97
CA ALA A 48 0.12 -4.47 -12.63
C ALA A 48 -0.86 -4.17 -11.51
N VAL A 49 -0.36 -3.49 -10.48
CA VAL A 49 -1.15 -3.14 -9.30
C VAL A 49 -1.42 -1.64 -9.32
N TYR A 50 -2.68 -1.27 -9.14
CA TYR A 50 -3.15 0.11 -9.07
C TYR A 50 -3.95 0.31 -7.79
N THR A 51 -3.95 1.55 -7.32
CA THR A 51 -4.91 2.02 -6.32
C THR A 51 -5.63 3.18 -6.95
N ASP A 52 -6.93 3.02 -7.15
CA ASP A 52 -7.72 3.95 -7.94
C ASP A 52 -8.64 4.77 -7.03
N ASP A 53 -9.88 4.95 -7.45
CA ASP A 53 -10.97 5.54 -6.70
C ASP A 53 -11.06 4.99 -5.27
N GLY A 54 -11.54 5.86 -4.40
CA GLY A 54 -11.87 5.49 -3.04
C GLY A 54 -12.77 6.55 -2.45
N VAL A 55 -13.73 6.11 -1.65
CA VAL A 55 -14.75 6.98 -1.07
C VAL A 55 -14.55 7.04 0.42
N SER A 56 -14.44 8.24 0.98
CA SER A 56 -14.42 8.47 2.43
C SER A 56 -15.64 9.27 2.86
N GLN A 57 -16.18 8.95 4.03
CA GLN A 57 -17.27 9.72 4.65
C GLN A 57 -16.76 10.40 5.94
N PRO A 58 -15.95 11.47 5.82
CA PRO A 58 -15.38 12.12 6.97
C PRO A 58 -16.48 12.72 7.86
N LYS A 59 -16.27 12.71 9.18
CA LYS A 59 -17.11 13.41 10.15
C LYS A 59 -16.41 14.69 10.59
N GLY A 60 -17.09 15.84 10.46
CA GLY A 60 -16.50 17.13 10.79
C GLY A 60 -15.33 17.47 9.85
N ARG A 61 -14.15 17.74 10.41
CA ARG A 61 -12.92 18.12 9.67
C ARG A 61 -11.84 17.04 9.70
N ASP A 62 -12.22 15.82 10.06
CA ASP A 62 -11.30 14.70 10.09
C ASP A 62 -11.04 14.19 8.67
N LEU A 63 -9.95 14.68 8.06
CA LEU A 63 -9.56 14.36 6.70
C LEU A 63 -8.63 13.13 6.62
N SER A 64 -8.24 12.58 7.77
CA SER A 64 -7.22 11.54 7.90
C SER A 64 -7.74 10.22 8.47
N SER A 65 -8.98 10.17 8.98
CA SER A 65 -9.46 8.95 9.63
C SER A 65 -9.73 7.77 8.70
N ALA A 66 -9.60 6.60 9.34
CA ALA A 66 -10.11 5.33 8.86
C ALA A 66 -11.63 5.40 8.65
N GLY A 67 -12.10 4.82 7.56
CA GLY A 67 -13.53 4.74 7.26
C GLY A 67 -13.88 4.94 5.79
N GLY A 68 -12.88 5.21 4.95
CA GLY A 68 -13.04 5.17 3.50
C GLY A 68 -12.67 3.83 2.89
N THR A 69 -13.24 3.56 1.72
CA THR A 69 -12.83 2.43 0.88
C THR A 69 -11.75 2.85 -0.10
N ILE A 70 -10.89 1.90 -0.47
CA ILE A 70 -9.86 2.03 -1.50
C ILE A 70 -10.09 0.90 -2.48
N ASN A 71 -10.18 1.22 -3.77
CA ASN A 71 -10.18 0.21 -4.82
C ASN A 71 -8.75 -0.18 -5.16
N LEU A 72 -8.37 -1.38 -4.77
CA LEU A 72 -7.13 -2.04 -5.19
C LEU A 72 -7.43 -2.82 -6.47
N LEU A 73 -6.76 -2.48 -7.56
CA LEU A 73 -6.93 -3.14 -8.84
C LEU A 73 -5.66 -3.93 -9.16
N ILE A 74 -5.81 -5.21 -9.45
CA ILE A 74 -4.72 -6.07 -9.91
C ILE A 74 -5.07 -6.52 -11.32
N GLU A 75 -4.42 -5.91 -12.30
CA GLU A 75 -4.58 -6.28 -13.70
C GLU A 75 -3.51 -7.29 -14.10
N PHE A 76 -3.92 -8.32 -14.81
CA PHE A 76 -3.05 -9.41 -15.20
C PHE A 76 -3.42 -9.96 -16.57
N GLY A 77 -2.40 -10.43 -17.28
CA GLY A 77 -2.54 -10.72 -18.70
C GLY A 77 -1.59 -11.77 -19.21
N VAL A 78 -2.06 -12.43 -20.27
CA VAL A 78 -1.31 -13.37 -21.07
C VAL A 78 -1.34 -12.97 -22.54
N THR A 79 -0.25 -13.25 -23.26
CA THR A 79 -0.10 -12.89 -24.67
C THR A 79 0.15 -14.15 -25.50
N ALA A 80 -0.16 -14.05 -26.79
CA ALA A 80 0.01 -15.18 -27.70
C ALA A 80 1.46 -15.68 -27.86
N LYS A 81 2.45 -14.91 -27.37
CA LYS A 81 3.88 -15.19 -27.47
C LYS A 81 4.48 -15.81 -26.20
N MET A 82 3.68 -16.03 -25.16
CA MET A 82 4.18 -16.52 -23.88
C MET A 82 4.66 -17.96 -23.96
N ARG A 83 5.77 -18.23 -23.26
CA ARG A 83 6.37 -19.56 -23.15
C ARG A 83 6.28 -20.01 -21.68
N PHE A 84 5.84 -21.24 -21.46
CA PHE A 84 5.81 -21.86 -20.14
C PHE A 84 6.95 -22.88 -20.05
N LYS A 85 7.76 -22.83 -18.99
CA LYS A 85 8.71 -23.91 -18.69
C LYS A 85 7.95 -25.03 -17.97
N LEU A 86 8.03 -26.25 -18.49
CA LEU A 86 7.57 -27.45 -17.78
C LEU A 86 8.71 -27.94 -16.86
N GLU A 87 8.38 -28.46 -15.69
CA GLU A 87 9.33 -28.95 -14.67
C GLU A 87 10.16 -30.17 -15.12
N SER A 88 9.93 -30.73 -16.30
CA SER A 88 10.70 -31.87 -16.81
C SER A 88 12.06 -31.44 -17.37
N GLY A 89 12.94 -30.92 -16.50
CA GLY A 89 14.41 -30.96 -16.50
C GLY A 89 15.27 -30.83 -17.78
N GLU A 90 14.71 -30.67 -18.97
CA GLU A 90 15.41 -30.46 -20.22
C GLU A 90 15.04 -29.06 -20.71
N ASP A 91 16.04 -28.30 -21.19
CA ASP A 91 15.90 -27.01 -21.86
C ASP A 91 15.17 -27.16 -23.20
N ASP A 92 14.03 -27.84 -23.20
CA ASP A 92 13.08 -27.75 -24.28
C ASP A 92 12.44 -26.38 -24.16
N GLU A 93 12.86 -25.48 -25.06
CA GLU A 93 11.95 -24.51 -25.65
C GLU A 93 10.76 -25.31 -26.19
N VAL A 94 9.82 -25.67 -25.32
CA VAL A 94 8.55 -26.22 -25.73
C VAL A 94 7.95 -25.10 -26.56
N LEU A 95 8.01 -25.29 -27.86
CA LEU A 95 7.21 -24.61 -28.86
C LEU A 95 5.77 -24.92 -28.48
N SER A 96 5.29 -24.22 -27.45
CA SER A 96 3.95 -24.39 -26.93
C SER A 96 3.03 -24.16 -28.13
N PRO A 97 2.11 -25.09 -28.42
CA PRO A 97 1.11 -24.88 -29.47
C PRO A 97 0.53 -23.47 -29.33
N PRO A 98 0.20 -22.79 -30.45
CA PRO A 98 -0.32 -21.43 -30.42
C PRO A 98 -1.37 -21.35 -29.32
N PRO A 99 -1.24 -20.42 -28.37
CA PRO A 99 -2.14 -20.37 -27.23
C PRO A 99 -3.56 -20.24 -27.74
N THR A 100 -4.35 -21.28 -27.48
CA THR A 100 -5.78 -21.31 -27.75
C THR A 100 -6.49 -20.50 -26.67
N ASP A 101 -7.66 -19.97 -26.99
CA ASP A 101 -8.47 -19.19 -26.04
C ASP A 101 -8.69 -19.96 -24.72
N ASP A 102 -9.00 -21.26 -24.79
CA ASP A 102 -9.16 -22.14 -23.62
C ASP A 102 -7.91 -22.17 -22.70
N ARG A 103 -6.71 -22.17 -23.28
CA ARG A 103 -5.45 -22.18 -22.51
C ARG A 103 -5.15 -20.83 -21.90
N MET A 104 -5.47 -19.75 -22.61
CA MET A 104 -5.33 -18.39 -22.06
C MET A 104 -6.27 -18.21 -20.88
N GLU A 105 -7.53 -18.62 -20.99
CA GLU A 105 -8.51 -18.54 -19.90
C GLU A 105 -8.10 -19.38 -18.69
N LEU A 106 -7.64 -20.62 -18.90
CA LEU A 106 -7.11 -21.46 -17.81
C LEU A 106 -5.92 -20.78 -17.11
N THR A 107 -5.02 -20.16 -17.87
CA THR A 107 -3.86 -19.47 -17.28
C THR A 107 -4.31 -18.28 -16.44
N LEU A 108 -5.30 -17.52 -16.90
CA LEU A 108 -5.89 -16.42 -16.15
C LEU A 108 -6.57 -16.90 -14.86
N ASP A 109 -7.31 -18.01 -14.89
CA ASP A 109 -7.91 -18.61 -13.69
C ASP A 109 -6.85 -19.03 -12.66
N VAL A 110 -5.76 -19.65 -13.12
CA VAL A 110 -4.63 -20.05 -12.25
C VAL A 110 -3.96 -18.83 -11.64
N MET A 111 -3.69 -17.78 -12.42
CA MET A 111 -3.09 -16.55 -11.92
C MET A 111 -3.98 -15.87 -10.88
N GLU A 112 -5.29 -15.77 -11.13
CA GLU A 112 -6.22 -15.19 -10.17
C GLU A 112 -6.20 -15.96 -8.84
N ARG A 113 -6.19 -17.30 -8.90
CA ARG A 113 -6.07 -18.15 -7.72
C ARG A 113 -4.75 -17.92 -6.99
N GLN A 114 -3.63 -17.83 -7.71
CA GLN A 114 -2.30 -17.58 -7.13
C GLN A 114 -2.22 -16.21 -6.46
N ILE A 115 -2.81 -15.17 -7.06
CA ILE A 115 -2.90 -13.83 -6.44
C ILE A 115 -3.61 -13.92 -5.08
N LYS A 116 -4.77 -14.58 -5.05
CA LYS A 116 -5.55 -14.77 -3.81
C LYS A 116 -4.77 -15.56 -2.75
N ILE A 117 -4.03 -16.59 -3.14
CA ILE A 117 -3.18 -17.37 -2.22
C ILE A 117 -2.03 -16.50 -1.69
N ALA A 118 -1.33 -15.79 -2.57
CA ALA A 118 -0.17 -14.98 -2.20
C ALA A 118 -0.53 -13.85 -1.23
N LEU A 119 -1.69 -13.21 -1.40
CA LEU A 119 -2.19 -12.20 -0.46
C LEU A 119 -2.67 -12.80 0.88
N ALA A 120 -3.01 -14.09 0.91
CA ALA A 120 -3.41 -14.81 2.11
C ALA A 120 -2.24 -15.55 2.80
N ASP A 121 -1.04 -15.55 2.22
CA ASP A 121 0.12 -16.29 2.72
C ASP A 121 0.62 -15.71 4.05
N THR A 122 0.55 -16.50 5.13
CA THR A 122 1.02 -16.14 6.48
C THR A 122 2.53 -16.24 6.65
N ALA A 123 3.23 -16.94 5.75
CA ALA A 123 4.69 -17.00 5.74
C ALA A 123 5.34 -15.84 4.95
N ASN A 124 4.54 -15.07 4.20
CA ASN A 124 5.03 -13.91 3.46
C ASN A 124 4.89 -12.63 4.31
N PRO A 125 6.02 -11.99 4.72
CA PRO A 125 5.97 -10.82 5.59
C PRO A 125 5.24 -9.63 4.96
N PHE A 126 5.32 -9.44 3.65
CA PHE A 126 4.60 -8.36 2.96
C PHE A 126 3.09 -8.64 2.91
N ALA A 127 2.70 -9.90 2.73
CA ALA A 127 1.29 -10.27 2.75
C ALA A 127 0.71 -10.16 4.18
N GLU A 128 1.50 -10.46 5.21
CA GLU A 128 1.12 -10.23 6.60
C GLU A 128 0.86 -8.75 6.88
N LEU A 129 1.80 -7.87 6.52
CA LEU A 129 1.60 -6.42 6.66
C LEU A 129 0.42 -5.91 5.82
N TRP A 130 0.21 -6.46 4.63
CA TRP A 130 -0.97 -6.15 3.80
C TRP A 130 -2.27 -6.48 4.53
N ARG A 131 -2.37 -7.66 5.16
CA ARG A 131 -3.57 -8.08 5.91
C ARG A 131 -3.78 -7.29 7.20
N VAL A 132 -2.72 -6.81 7.84
CA VAL A 132 -2.87 -5.94 9.02
C VAL A 132 -3.29 -4.52 8.59
N LEU A 133 -2.77 -4.01 7.47
CA LEU A 133 -3.15 -2.71 6.91
C LEU A 133 -4.61 -2.70 6.43
N VAL A 134 -5.05 -3.79 5.79
CA VAL A 134 -6.41 -3.99 5.30
C VAL A 134 -7.28 -4.53 6.44
N SER A 135 -8.05 -3.64 7.07
CA SER A 135 -8.97 -4.01 8.15
C SER A 135 -10.20 -4.77 7.67
N ASP A 136 -10.62 -4.57 6.41
CA ASP A 136 -11.80 -5.24 5.86
C ASP A 136 -11.74 -5.31 4.32
N VAL A 137 -12.33 -6.36 3.76
CA VAL A 137 -12.51 -6.53 2.30
C VAL A 137 -14.01 -6.51 2.03
N LYS A 138 -14.49 -5.45 1.37
CA LYS A 138 -15.92 -5.22 1.12
C LYS A 138 -16.42 -5.99 -0.08
N THR A 139 -15.68 -5.89 -1.18
CA THR A 139 -16.04 -6.55 -2.43
C THR A 139 -14.80 -7.13 -3.10
N LEU A 140 -15.02 -8.21 -3.84
CA LEU A 140 -14.02 -8.83 -4.68
C LEU A 140 -14.69 -9.20 -6.00
N ALA A 141 -14.29 -8.54 -7.08
CA ALA A 141 -14.89 -8.70 -8.40
C ALA A 141 -13.80 -8.95 -9.45
N THR A 142 -14.11 -9.79 -10.43
CA THR A 142 -13.24 -10.01 -11.59
C THR A 142 -13.93 -9.43 -12.82
N LYS A 143 -13.21 -8.58 -13.56
CA LYS A 143 -13.65 -8.02 -14.84
C LYS A 143 -12.68 -8.39 -15.94
N ARG A 144 -13.13 -8.26 -17.19
CA ARG A 144 -12.20 -8.24 -18.34
C ARG A 144 -11.28 -7.03 -18.18
N GLY A 145 -9.98 -7.24 -18.34
CA GLY A 145 -8.98 -6.18 -18.24
C GLY A 145 -9.08 -5.22 -19.41
N ALA A 146 -8.61 -3.98 -19.23
CA ALA A 146 -8.68 -2.92 -20.25
C ALA A 146 -7.91 -3.28 -21.53
N PHE A 147 -7.00 -4.24 -21.43
CA PHE A 147 -6.20 -4.75 -22.53
C PHE A 147 -6.92 -5.81 -23.39
N ALA A 148 -8.01 -6.42 -22.90
CA ALA A 148 -8.79 -7.42 -23.66
C ALA A 148 -9.46 -6.82 -24.92
N ASP A 149 -9.76 -5.52 -24.88
CA ASP A 149 -10.44 -4.81 -25.97
C ASP A 149 -9.49 -4.40 -27.11
N ARG A 150 -8.17 -4.65 -26.99
CA ARG A 150 -7.13 -4.23 -27.97
C ARG A 150 -6.87 -5.23 -29.10
N GLY A 151 -7.72 -6.25 -29.27
CA GLY A 151 -7.65 -7.22 -30.38
C GLY A 151 -6.95 -8.54 -30.05
N GLY A 152 -7.26 -9.59 -30.83
CA GLY A 152 -7.13 -11.03 -30.50
C GLY A 152 -5.73 -11.64 -30.34
N ARG A 153 -4.78 -10.97 -29.70
CA ARG A 153 -3.48 -11.54 -29.27
C ARG A 153 -3.23 -11.45 -27.78
N TYR A 154 -4.20 -10.96 -27.03
CA TYR A 154 -4.10 -10.71 -25.61
C TYR A 154 -5.38 -11.16 -24.90
N ALA A 155 -5.22 -11.83 -23.76
CA ALA A 155 -6.29 -12.08 -22.82
C ALA A 155 -5.86 -11.52 -21.46
N GLY A 156 -6.75 -10.80 -20.80
CA GLY A 156 -6.46 -10.24 -19.49
C GLY A 156 -7.68 -9.97 -18.67
N ARG A 157 -7.45 -9.96 -17.36
CA ARG A 157 -8.47 -9.76 -16.34
C ARG A 157 -7.98 -8.72 -15.35
N MET A 158 -8.94 -8.11 -14.69
CA MET A 158 -8.72 -7.21 -13.59
C MET A 158 -9.44 -7.78 -12.37
N LEU A 159 -8.68 -8.03 -11.30
CA LEU A 159 -9.23 -8.31 -9.98
C LEU A 159 -9.37 -6.98 -9.25
N GLU A 160 -10.61 -6.58 -8.99
CA GLU A 160 -10.96 -5.40 -8.21
C GLU A 160 -11.28 -5.82 -6.79
N ILE A 161 -10.56 -5.24 -5.82
CA ILE A 161 -10.74 -5.49 -4.40
C ILE A 161 -11.03 -4.15 -3.73
N GLU A 162 -12.26 -3.97 -3.28
CA GLU A 162 -12.62 -2.83 -2.45
C GLU A 162 -12.25 -3.14 -1.00
N VAL A 163 -11.31 -2.37 -0.45
CA VAL A 163 -10.79 -2.58 0.90
C VAL A 163 -11.02 -1.39 1.80
N VAL A 164 -11.15 -1.62 3.10
CA VAL A 164 -11.02 -0.60 4.13
C VAL A 164 -9.65 -0.75 4.77
N ALA A 165 -8.83 0.29 4.66
CA ALA A 165 -7.53 0.34 5.33
C ALA A 165 -7.65 0.96 6.73
N LEU A 166 -6.63 0.74 7.56
CA LEU A 166 -6.44 1.48 8.82
C LEU A 166 -6.36 3.00 8.58
N ALA A 167 -6.33 3.78 9.66
CA ALA A 167 -6.20 5.24 9.54
C ALA A 167 -4.83 5.60 8.97
N ASP A 168 -4.76 6.72 8.23
CA ASP A 168 -3.47 7.25 7.86
C ASP A 168 -2.68 7.64 9.13
N PRO A 169 -1.34 7.57 9.07
CA PRO A 169 -0.52 7.97 10.21
C PRO A 169 -0.72 9.47 10.46
N PRO A 170 -0.80 9.90 11.73
CA PRO A 170 -0.91 11.32 12.03
C PRO A 170 0.32 12.08 11.52
N PHE A 171 0.08 13.26 10.96
CA PHE A 171 1.16 14.16 10.57
C PHE A 171 1.85 14.80 11.78
N GLY A 172 3.16 15.01 11.69
CA GLY A 172 3.97 15.72 12.69
C GLY A 172 4.37 14.86 13.90
N ALA A 173 4.10 13.55 13.87
CA ALA A 173 4.43 12.63 14.95
C ALA A 173 5.37 11.52 14.46
N GLU A 174 6.07 10.87 15.39
CA GLU A 174 6.83 9.67 15.06
C GLU A 174 5.91 8.55 14.54
N PRO A 175 6.34 7.75 13.54
CA PRO A 175 5.53 6.65 13.02
C PRO A 175 5.10 5.70 14.14
N ALA A 176 3.80 5.39 14.18
CA ALA A 176 3.19 4.54 15.20
C ALA A 176 2.30 3.45 14.57
N GLY A 177 1.84 2.50 15.38
CA GLY A 177 1.00 1.39 14.93
C GLY A 177 1.75 0.48 13.95
N ILE A 178 1.16 0.23 12.78
CA ILE A 178 1.75 -0.64 11.75
C ILE A 178 2.91 0.04 10.98
N TRP A 179 2.99 1.37 11.00
CA TRP A 179 3.91 2.12 10.14
C TRP A 179 5.39 1.83 10.38
N PRO A 180 5.89 1.70 11.62
CA PRO A 180 7.26 1.27 11.87
C PRO A 180 7.60 -0.08 11.20
N ALA A 181 6.68 -1.05 11.24
CA ALA A 181 6.88 -2.36 10.64
C ALA A 181 6.89 -2.29 9.10
N ILE A 182 6.02 -1.48 8.50
CA ILE A 182 6.01 -1.23 7.05
C ILE A 182 7.32 -0.57 6.61
N LEU A 183 7.75 0.49 7.31
CA LEU A 183 8.98 1.20 6.99
C LEU A 183 10.20 0.27 7.09
N ALA A 184 10.28 -0.55 8.16
CA ALA A 184 11.36 -1.53 8.32
C ALA A 184 11.34 -2.60 7.21
N ALA A 185 10.15 -3.09 6.83
CA ALA A 185 10.04 -4.05 5.73
C ALA A 185 10.45 -3.45 4.37
N PHE A 186 10.17 -2.17 4.15
CA PHE A 186 10.60 -1.46 2.94
C PHE A 186 12.10 -1.17 2.93
N GLU A 187 12.68 -0.82 4.08
CA GLU A 187 14.12 -0.64 4.23
C GLU A 187 14.88 -1.94 3.96
N GLY A 188 14.33 -3.08 4.37
CA GLY A 188 14.88 -4.41 4.10
C GLY A 188 14.75 -4.90 2.64
N ASP A 189 14.03 -4.19 1.77
CA ASP A 189 13.87 -4.53 0.36
C ASP A 189 14.50 -3.46 -0.54
N ALA A 190 15.55 -3.85 -1.26
CA ALA A 190 16.33 -2.95 -2.12
C ALA A 190 15.51 -2.20 -3.19
N ARG A 191 14.30 -2.67 -3.54
CA ARG A 191 13.41 -2.04 -4.51
C ARG A 191 12.50 -1.00 -3.86
N LEU A 192 12.25 -1.15 -2.57
CA LEU A 192 11.34 -0.31 -1.78
C LEU A 192 12.05 0.70 -0.90
N GLU A 193 13.30 0.45 -0.52
CA GLU A 193 14.13 1.28 0.35
C GLU A 193 14.09 2.76 -0.04
N ARG A 194 14.15 3.06 -1.34
CA ARG A 194 14.09 4.43 -1.88
C ARG A 194 12.84 5.23 -1.48
N HIS A 195 11.74 4.57 -1.10
CA HIS A 195 10.50 5.24 -0.70
C HIS A 195 10.46 5.53 0.81
N VAL A 196 11.32 4.91 1.62
CA VAL A 196 11.28 5.01 3.10
C VAL A 196 11.46 6.45 3.54
N SER A 197 12.47 7.15 3.01
CA SER A 197 12.72 8.56 3.36
C SER A 197 11.55 9.47 2.96
N LEU A 198 10.96 9.24 1.79
CA LEU A 198 9.79 10.00 1.33
C LEU A 198 8.59 9.77 2.26
N ILE A 199 8.26 8.51 2.56
CA ILE A 199 7.11 8.15 3.40
C ILE A 199 7.32 8.70 4.82
N ARG A 200 8.51 8.52 5.41
CA ARG A 200 8.81 9.07 6.74
C ARG A 200 8.68 10.59 6.76
N GLY A 201 9.16 11.29 5.74
CA GLY A 201 9.02 12.75 5.62
C GLY A 201 7.57 13.21 5.52
N LEU A 202 6.69 12.41 4.89
CA LEU A 202 5.25 12.69 4.83
C LEU A 202 4.52 12.43 6.16
N ILE A 203 5.09 11.61 7.04
CA ILE A 203 4.56 11.36 8.39
C ILE A 203 5.05 12.42 9.36
N VAL A 204 6.37 12.58 9.48
CA VAL A 204 7.00 13.40 10.53
C VAL A 204 7.04 14.89 10.14
N GLY A 205 7.07 15.20 8.84
CA GLY A 205 7.37 16.54 8.35
C GLY A 205 8.87 16.79 8.20
N ALA A 206 9.22 17.91 7.55
CA ALA A 206 10.62 18.29 7.31
C ALA A 206 11.33 18.78 8.59
N GLU A 207 10.58 19.36 9.52
CA GLU A 207 11.06 19.86 10.80
C GLU A 207 10.15 19.37 11.94
N PRO A 208 10.71 19.05 13.12
CA PRO A 208 9.90 18.69 14.29
C PRO A 208 8.93 19.82 14.63
N LEU A 209 7.64 19.48 14.67
CA LEU A 209 6.60 20.41 15.07
C LEU A 209 6.40 20.34 16.59
N PRO A 210 6.14 21.49 17.26
CA PRO A 210 5.75 21.47 18.67
C PRO A 210 4.40 20.74 18.83
N ALA A 211 4.20 20.09 19.98
CA ALA A 211 3.06 19.21 20.22
C ALA A 211 1.70 19.89 19.96
N TRP A 212 1.57 21.19 20.26
CA TRP A 212 0.34 21.95 20.01
C TRP A 212 0.00 22.07 18.52
N ARG A 213 0.99 22.22 17.62
CA ARG A 213 0.77 22.28 16.17
C ARG A 213 0.36 20.93 15.63
N VAL A 214 0.98 19.88 16.14
CA VAL A 214 0.62 18.48 15.80
C VAL A 214 -0.83 18.22 16.19
N LEU A 215 -1.23 18.57 17.42
CA LEU A 215 -2.59 18.41 17.91
C LEU A 215 -3.59 19.28 17.12
N GLN A 216 -3.26 20.54 16.86
CA GLN A 216 -4.10 21.44 16.05
C GLN A 216 -4.35 20.86 14.66
N ALA A 217 -3.31 20.36 14.00
CA ALA A 217 -3.41 19.77 12.66
C ALA A 217 -4.24 18.48 12.66
N GLN A 218 -4.03 17.59 13.64
CA GLN A 218 -4.78 16.34 13.76
C GLN A 218 -6.28 16.57 14.00
N LEU A 219 -6.64 17.62 14.74
CA LEU A 219 -8.03 17.97 15.01
C LEU A 219 -8.66 18.85 13.91
N GLY A 220 -7.88 19.30 12.92
CA GLY A 220 -8.36 20.20 11.86
C GLY A 220 -8.86 21.55 12.38
N LEU A 221 -8.23 22.08 13.43
CA LEU A 221 -8.66 23.31 14.10
C LEU A 221 -8.08 24.56 13.45
N ALA A 222 -8.93 25.56 13.22
CA ALA A 222 -8.47 26.91 12.89
C ALA A 222 -7.76 27.52 14.09
N SER A 223 -6.82 28.46 13.87
CA SER A 223 -6.03 29.04 14.96
C SER A 223 -6.89 29.64 16.08
N ALA A 224 -7.94 30.41 15.74
CA ALA A 224 -8.84 30.98 16.74
C ALA A 224 -9.60 29.93 17.58
N GLU A 225 -9.92 28.77 16.99
CA GLU A 225 -10.56 27.66 17.72
C GLU A 225 -9.54 26.98 18.65
N ALA A 226 -8.31 26.76 18.17
CA ALA A 226 -7.23 26.20 18.98
C ALA A 226 -6.85 27.12 20.14
N ASP A 227 -6.82 28.44 19.93
CA ASP A 227 -6.65 29.46 20.96
C ASP A 227 -7.78 29.40 21.99
N SER A 228 -9.02 29.32 21.52
CA SER A 228 -10.20 29.26 22.40
C SER A 228 -10.26 27.97 23.24
N LEU A 229 -9.68 26.88 22.73
CA LEU A 229 -9.57 25.59 23.42
C LEU A 229 -8.29 25.47 24.25
N LEU A 230 -7.47 26.53 24.32
CA LEU A 230 -6.19 26.54 25.04
C LEU A 230 -5.22 25.45 24.55
N ILE A 231 -5.26 25.13 23.25
CA ILE A 231 -4.33 24.22 22.60
C ILE A 231 -3.03 24.97 22.24
N THR A 232 -3.14 26.20 21.75
CA THR A 232 -1.98 27.03 21.44
C THR A 232 -1.35 27.57 22.72
N PRO A 233 -0.02 27.79 22.71
CA PRO A 233 0.67 28.37 23.85
C PRO A 233 0.21 29.82 24.06
N VAL A 234 0.20 30.24 25.33
CA VAL A 234 0.08 31.67 25.67
C VAL A 234 1.22 32.46 25.01
N ALA A 235 0.91 33.68 24.57
CA ALA A 235 1.87 34.56 23.90
C ALA A 235 3.18 34.67 24.71
N GLY A 236 4.32 34.41 24.06
CA GLY A 236 5.64 34.40 24.69
C GLY A 236 6.11 33.04 25.25
N ALA A 237 5.28 31.99 25.19
CA ALA A 237 5.64 30.60 25.51
C ALA A 237 5.72 29.71 24.25
N GLU A 238 6.06 30.31 23.12
CA GLU A 238 5.96 29.69 21.78
C GLU A 238 7.04 28.63 21.52
N GLU A 239 8.14 28.68 22.28
CA GLU A 239 9.29 27.77 22.17
C GLU A 239 9.37 26.85 23.40
N GLY A 240 8.88 25.62 23.24
CA GLY A 240 9.27 24.48 24.07
C GLY A 240 8.14 23.81 24.83
N ASP A 241 8.20 22.48 24.87
CA ASP A 241 7.43 21.69 25.82
C ASP A 241 7.91 22.05 27.24
N ILE A 242 7.00 22.49 28.10
CA ILE A 242 7.32 22.83 29.48
C ILE A 242 7.68 21.54 30.21
N ALA A 243 8.92 21.42 30.67
CA ALA A 243 9.35 20.28 31.48
C ALA A 243 8.53 20.24 32.78
N ILE A 244 7.69 19.21 32.95
CA ILE A 244 6.99 18.95 34.20
C ILE A 244 8.02 18.42 35.20
N VAL A 245 8.41 19.26 36.16
CA VAL A 245 9.30 18.84 37.25
C VAL A 245 8.45 18.13 38.29
N THR A 246 8.69 16.82 38.47
CA THR A 246 8.11 16.06 39.57
C THR A 246 8.71 16.57 40.88
N VAL A 247 7.91 17.25 41.69
CA VAL A 247 8.32 17.68 43.04
C VAL A 247 8.23 16.46 43.95
N ALA A 248 9.37 16.00 44.47
CA ALA A 248 9.37 14.99 45.52
C ALA A 248 8.60 15.52 46.75
N PRO A 249 7.79 14.69 47.43
CA PRO A 249 7.17 15.12 48.67
C PRO A 249 8.25 15.57 49.66
N PRO A 250 8.03 16.67 50.42
CA PRO A 250 9.03 17.15 51.36
C PRO A 250 9.38 16.04 52.36
N ASP A 251 10.67 15.81 52.56
CA ASP A 251 11.18 14.84 53.53
C ASP A 251 10.44 15.02 54.85
N ALA A 252 9.79 13.94 55.30
CA ALA A 252 9.20 13.90 56.62
C ALA A 252 10.35 14.13 57.61
N GLY A 253 10.35 15.33 58.22
CA GLY A 253 11.32 15.70 59.25
C GLY A 253 11.38 14.64 60.34
N PRO A 254 12.51 14.53 61.06
CA PRO A 254 12.76 13.46 62.00
C PRO A 254 11.63 13.41 63.04
N THR A 255 10.96 12.26 63.12
CA THR A 255 9.94 11.96 64.13
C THR A 255 10.59 12.01 65.53
N PRO A 256 9.95 12.64 66.52
CA PRO A 256 10.47 12.75 67.89
C PRO A 256 10.51 11.41 68.64
#